data_AF-A0A3M3A8W4-F1
#
_entry.id   AF-A0A3M3A8W4-F1
#
_cell.length_a   1.000
_cell.length_b   1.000
_cell.length_c   1.000
_cell.angle_alpha   90.00
_cell.angle_beta   90.00
_cell.angle_gamma   90.00
#
_symmetry.space_group_name_H-M   'P 1'
#
loop_
_entity.id
_entity.type
_entity.pdbx_description
1 polymer ?
#
loop_
_entity_poly.entity_id
_entity_poly.type
_entity_poly.pdbx_seq_one_letter_code
_entity_poly.pdbx_strand_id
1 'polypeptide(L)' 'TSGLDIQILSPVDAMKLTLERTRAGKDTISVTGNVLRDYLTDLFPIMELGTSAKMLSIVPLMNGGGLFETGAGG' A
#
# COMPACT_ATOMS: atom_id res chain seq x y z
N THR A 1 -7.59 4.31 -18.69
CA THR A 1 -8.00 3.14 -17.88
C THR A 1 -8.28 1.91 -18.73
N SER A 2 -8.35 2.01 -20.05
CA SER A 2 -8.35 0.83 -20.93
C SER A 2 -7.16 -0.08 -20.61
N GLY A 3 -7.43 -1.35 -20.34
CA GLY A 3 -6.40 -2.34 -19.96
C GLY A 3 -5.98 -2.32 -18.49
N LEU A 4 -6.56 -1.46 -17.64
CA LEU A 4 -6.33 -1.47 -16.19
C LEU A 4 -7.49 -2.19 -15.48
N ASP A 5 -7.16 -3.03 -14.50
CA ASP A 5 -8.12 -3.59 -13.55
C ASP A 5 -8.20 -2.66 -12.33
N ILE A 6 -9.28 -1.89 -12.23
CA ILE A 6 -9.52 -0.93 -11.14
C ILE A 6 -10.90 -1.22 -10.56
N GLN A 7 -10.94 -1.48 -9.26
CA GLN A 7 -12.16 -1.86 -8.55
C GLN A 7 -12.33 -0.99 -7.31
N ILE A 8 -13.59 -0.66 -6.99
CA ILE A 8 -13.96 0.03 -5.75
C ILE A 8 -14.66 -0.99 -4.86
N LEU A 9 -14.04 -1.32 -3.73
CA LEU A 9 -14.52 -2.34 -2.80
C LEU A 9 -14.58 -1.76 -1.39
N SER A 10 -15.41 -2.37 -0.54
CA SER A 10 -15.38 -2.09 0.90
C SER A 10 -14.01 -2.51 1.48
N PRO A 11 -13.53 -1.91 2.58
CA PRO A 11 -12.25 -2.29 3.17
C PRO A 11 -12.12 -3.80 3.46
N VAL A 12 -13.21 -4.42 3.89
CA VAL A 12 -13.24 -5.87 4.21
C VAL A 12 -13.10 -6.71 2.94
N ASP A 13 -13.80 -6.36 1.86
CA ASP A 13 -13.76 -7.12 0.62
C ASP A 13 -12.42 -6.91 -0.12
N ALA A 14 -11.89 -5.68 -0.10
CA ALA A 14 -10.56 -5.35 -0.61
C ALA A 14 -9.46 -6.15 0.10
N MET A 15 -9.55 -6.29 1.42
CA MET A 15 -8.59 -7.08 2.20
C MET A 15 -8.66 -8.56 1.84
N LYS A 16 -9.86 -9.15 1.72
CA LYS A 16 -10.02 -10.55 1.31
C LYS A 16 -9.40 -10.82 -0.07
N LEU A 17 -9.71 -9.97 -1.05
CA LEU A 17 -9.15 -10.06 -2.41
C LEU A 17 -7.62 -9.94 -2.39
N THR A 18 -7.09 -8.96 -1.65
CA THR A 18 -5.64 -8.75 -1.53
C THR A 18 -4.97 -9.99 -0.96
N LEU A 19 -5.47 -10.53 0.17
CA LEU A 19 -4.89 -11.71 0.80
C LEU A 19 -4.95 -12.96 -0.07
N GLU A 20 -6.03 -13.17 -0.83
CA GLU A 20 -6.13 -14.26 -1.80
C GLU A 20 -5.05 -14.15 -2.87
N ARG A 21 -4.88 -12.94 -3.45
CA ARG A 21 -3.87 -12.67 -4.48
C ARG A 21 -2.45 -12.78 -3.95
N THR A 22 -2.15 -12.20 -2.79
CA THR A 22 -0.83 -12.25 -2.15
C THR A 22 -0.41 -13.69 -1.89
N ARG A 23 -1.30 -14.55 -1.37
CA ARG A 23 -1.02 -15.98 -1.17
C ARG A 23 -0.75 -16.74 -2.47
N ALA A 24 -1.30 -16.26 -3.58
CA ALA A 24 -1.02 -16.78 -4.92
C ALA A 24 0.21 -16.14 -5.58
N GLY A 25 1.00 -15.33 -4.85
CA GLY A 25 2.18 -14.64 -5.37
C GLY A 25 1.86 -13.53 -6.37
N LYS A 26 0.67 -12.92 -6.28
CA LYS A 26 0.23 -11.82 -7.15
C LYS A 26 0.15 -10.51 -6.37
N ASP A 27 0.49 -9.42 -7.05
CA ASP A 27 0.51 -8.08 -6.44
C ASP A 27 -0.84 -7.37 -6.53
N THR A 28 -1.11 -6.48 -5.57
CA THR A 28 -2.31 -5.63 -5.54
C THR A 28 -1.94 -4.26 -4.97
N ILE A 29 -2.29 -3.17 -5.67
CA ILE A 29 -2.11 -1.81 -5.15
C ILE A 29 -3.34 -1.44 -4.32
N SER A 30 -3.14 -1.03 -3.06
CA SER A 30 -4.20 -0.46 -2.24
C SER A 30 -4.21 1.07 -2.36
N VAL A 31 -5.37 1.65 -2.67
CA VAL A 31 -5.60 3.11 -2.67
C VAL A 31 -6.57 3.42 -1.54
N THR A 32 -6.08 4.05 -0.48
CA THR A 32 -6.83 4.20 0.77
C THR A 32 -6.77 5.62 1.32
N GLY A 33 -7.59 5.91 2.34
CA GLY A 33 -7.52 7.16 3.10
C GLY A 33 -6.40 7.15 4.14
N ASN A 34 -6.18 8.29 4.81
CA ASN A 34 -5.01 8.53 5.66
C ASN A 34 -4.77 7.46 6.76
N VAL A 35 -5.81 7.06 7.48
CA VAL A 35 -5.68 6.07 8.56
C VAL A 35 -5.32 4.67 8.02
N LEU A 36 -5.96 4.25 6.93
CA LEU A 36 -5.67 2.95 6.33
C LEU A 36 -4.31 2.94 5.63
N ARG A 37 -3.84 4.07 5.09
CA ARG A 37 -2.47 4.20 4.58
C ARG A 37 -1.49 3.77 5.66
N ASP A 38 -1.59 4.39 6.84
CA ASP A 38 -0.75 4.10 8.00
C ASP A 38 -0.73 2.60 8.36
N TYR A 39 -1.92 2.01 8.52
CA TYR A 39 -2.04 0.61 8.94
C TYR A 39 -1.50 -0.37 7.91
N LEU A 40 -1.77 -0.13 6.63
CA LEU A 40 -1.40 -1.06 5.57
C LEU A 40 0.07 -0.96 5.19
N THR A 41 0.69 0.23 5.32
CA THR A 41 2.12 0.41 5.10
C THR A 41 2.98 -0.17 6.23
N ASP A 42 2.40 -0.46 7.39
CA ASP A 42 3.04 -1.32 8.39
C ASP A 42 2.75 -2.80 8.16
N LEU A 43 1.47 -3.17 8.02
CA LEU A 43 1.02 -4.57 8.01
C LEU A 43 1.72 -5.41 6.94
N PHE A 44 1.65 -4.99 5.67
CA PHE A 44 2.16 -5.80 4.56
C PHE A 44 3.69 -5.85 4.53
N PRO A 45 4.43 -4.72 4.70
CA PRO A 45 5.89 -4.77 4.79
C PRO A 45 6.42 -5.62 5.94
N ILE A 46 5.76 -5.61 7.11
CA ILE A 46 6.13 -6.51 8.21
C ILE A 46 5.95 -7.97 7.81
N MET A 47 4.84 -8.32 7.16
CA MET A 47 4.59 -9.70 6.71
C MET A 47 5.53 -10.15 5.59
N GLU A 48 5.92 -9.24 4.69
CA GLU A 48 6.73 -9.56 3.50
C GLU A 48 8.24 -9.49 3.76
N LEU A 49 8.69 -8.52 4.56
CA LEU A 49 10.11 -8.18 4.75
C LEU A 49 10.57 -8.33 6.21
N GLY A 50 9.65 -8.61 7.14
CA GLY A 50 9.92 -8.67 8.58
C GLY A 50 10.08 -7.30 9.24
N THR A 51 9.91 -6.19 8.51
CA THR A 51 9.98 -4.81 9.03
C THR A 51 9.37 -3.83 8.02
N SER A 52 8.76 -2.75 8.51
CA SER A 52 8.28 -1.62 7.68
C SER A 52 9.32 -0.53 7.46
N ALA A 53 10.50 -0.62 8.09
CA ALA A 53 11.56 0.39 7.95
C ALA A 53 12.27 0.35 6.58
N LYS A 54 12.18 -0.77 5.85
CA LYS A 54 12.85 -0.95 4.54
C LYS A 54 11.91 -0.66 3.37
N MET A 55 11.14 0.42 3.49
CA MET A 55 10.14 0.81 2.50
C MET A 55 10.51 2.13 1.84
N LEU A 56 10.08 2.27 0.59
CA LEU A 56 10.21 3.51 -0.15
C LEU A 56 8.94 4.34 0.11
N SER A 57 9.09 5.49 0.77
CA SER A 57 7.99 6.41 1.07
C SER A 57 8.22 7.75 0.36
N ILE A 58 7.50 7.97 -0.75
CA ILE A 58 7.56 9.20 -1.56
C ILE A 58 6.27 9.99 -1.36
N VAL A 59 6.43 11.28 -1.06
CA VAL A 59 5.35 12.26 -1.04
C VAL A 59 5.59 13.28 -2.15
N PRO A 60 4.88 13.19 -3.28
CA PRO A 60 4.92 14.23 -4.31
C PRO A 60 4.20 15.48 -3.79
N LEU A 61 4.93 16.57 -3.60
CA LEU A 61 4.36 17.82 -3.10
C LEU A 61 3.53 18.48 -4.22
N MET A 62 2.38 19.04 -3.85
CA MET A 62 1.47 19.68 -4.81
C MET A 62 2.13 20.82 -5.61
N ASN A 63 3.12 21.50 -5.04
CA ASN A 63 3.86 22.58 -5.70
C ASN A 63 5.03 22.07 -6.58
N GLY A 64 5.07 20.79 -6.93
CA GLY A 64 6.07 20.20 -7.82
C GLY A 64 7.38 19.78 -7.15
N GLY A 65 7.48 19.86 -5.82
CA GLY A 65 8.61 19.34 -5.05
C GLY A 65 8.44 17.87 -4.65
N GLY A 66 9.45 17.29 -3.98
CA GLY A 66 9.40 15.94 -3.44
C GLY A 66 9.82 15.91 -1.98
N LEU A 67 9.08 15.14 -1.17
CA LEU A 67 9.46 14.75 0.19
C LEU A 67 9.68 13.23 0.20
N PHE A 68 10.75 12.79 0.85
CA PHE A 68 11.16 11.39 0.89
C PHE A 68 11.35 10.99 2.35
N GLU A 69 10.51 10.07 2.85
CA GLU A 69 10.61 9.56 4.21
C GLU A 69 11.51 8.31 4.23
N THR A 70 12.19 8.08 5.35
CA THR A 70 13.23 7.04 5.49
C THR A 70 12.69 5.61 5.65
N GLY A 71 11.37 5.43 5.62
CA GLY A 71 10.67 4.16 5.82
C GLY A 71 9.18 4.41 6.11
N ALA A 72 8.42 3.34 6.37
CA ALA A 72 6.99 3.44 6.73
C ALA A 72 6.71 3.21 8.23
N GLY A 73 7.70 2.76 8.99
CA GLY A 73 7.61 2.57 10.44
C GLY A 73 8.02 3.80 11.24
N GLY A 74 7.87 3.72 12.57
CA GLY A 74 8.32 4.72 13.53
C GLY A 74 9.81 4.67 13.89
#